data_AF-A0A7J0H054-F1
#
_entry.id   AF-A0A7J0H054-F1
#
_cell.length_a   1.000
_cell.length_b   1.000
_cell.length_c   1.000
_cell.angle_alpha   90.00
_cell.angle_beta   90.00
_cell.angle_gamma   90.00
#
_symmetry.space_group_name_H-M   'P 1'
#
loop_
_entity.id
_entity.type
_entity.pdbx_description
1 polymer ?
#
loop_
_entity_poly.entity_id
_entity_poly.type
_entity_poly.pdbx_seq_one_letter_code
_entity_poly.pdbx_strand_id
1 'polypeptide(L)'
;MHNVVEVGKDDFQRCTQENRLNIYPWGPVVVNFTDVGEHYFYSGVGIQCELGQKFHFTVVPGKGSSGRIQSSLRVVVAAPVPAPSFSAAATGPIHVWLMVAGFISLVAMLLV
;
A
#
# COMPACT_ATOMS: atom_id res chain seq x y z
N MET A 1 -13.54 8.24 3.98
CA MET A 1 -13.40 9.62 4.54
C MET A 1 -12.06 9.66 5.26
N HIS A 2 -11.21 10.63 4.94
CA HIS A 2 -9.87 10.76 5.50
C HIS A 2 -9.60 12.22 5.79
N ASN A 3 -8.78 12.48 6.80
CA ASN A 3 -8.15 13.77 7.04
C ASN A 3 -6.64 13.55 7.09
N VAL A 4 -5.90 14.65 7.20
CA VAL A 4 -4.46 14.61 7.50
C VAL A 4 -4.25 15.37 8.80
N VAL A 5 -3.56 14.78 9.75
CA VAL A 5 -3.21 15.40 11.03
C VAL A 5 -1.70 15.35 11.18
N GLU A 6 -1.09 16.50 11.47
CA GLU A 6 0.30 16.58 11.87
C GLU A 6 0.41 16.48 13.40
N VAL A 7 1.32 15.65 13.88
CA VAL A 7 1.47 15.34 15.31
C VAL A 7 2.94 15.25 15.73
N GLY A 8 3.17 15.14 17.04
CA GLY A 8 4.47 14.72 17.57
C GLY A 8 4.75 13.22 17.34
N LYS A 9 6.02 12.83 17.52
CA LYS A 9 6.49 11.45 17.35
C LYS A 9 5.75 10.43 18.21
N ASP A 10 5.51 10.74 19.49
CA ASP A 10 4.85 9.82 20.43
C ASP A 10 3.39 9.56 20.02
N ASP A 11 2.70 10.62 19.61
CA ASP A 11 1.34 10.56 19.08
C ASP A 11 1.26 9.76 17.77
N PHE A 12 2.25 9.88 16.89
CA PHE A 12 2.34 9.10 15.65
C PHE A 12 2.56 7.61 15.90
N GLN A 13 3.33 7.26 16.93
CA GLN A 13 3.57 5.87 17.30
C GLN A 13 2.32 5.24 17.92
N ARG A 14 1.66 5.97 18.82
CA ARG A 14 0.48 5.51 19.56
C ARG A 14 -0.84 5.73 18.84
N CYS A 15 -0.84 6.43 17.71
CA CYS A 15 -2.05 6.89 17.01
C CYS A 15 -2.96 7.75 17.91
N THR A 16 -2.37 8.55 18.79
CA THR A 16 -3.09 9.46 19.70
C THR A 16 -3.10 10.89 19.16
N GLN A 17 -4.14 11.64 19.51
CA GLN A 17 -4.34 13.03 19.08
C GLN A 17 -4.20 14.01 20.25
N GLU A 18 -3.36 13.69 21.24
CA GLU A 18 -3.19 14.49 22.46
C GLU A 18 -2.51 15.83 22.14
N ASN A 19 -1.49 15.81 21.27
CA ASN A 19 -0.71 16.98 20.87
C ASN A 19 -0.66 17.14 19.34
N ARG A 20 -1.80 17.57 18.78
CA ARG A 20 -1.92 17.89 17.35
C ARG A 20 -1.24 19.21 17.03
N LEU A 21 -0.34 19.18 16.06
CA LEU A 21 0.33 20.36 15.51
C LEU A 21 -0.53 21.03 14.45
N ASN A 22 -1.15 20.24 13.57
CA ASN A 22 -2.03 20.77 12.53
C ASN A 22 -3.10 19.77 12.07
N ILE A 23 -4.20 20.26 11.48
CA ILE A 23 -5.30 19.42 10.96
C ILE A 23 -5.76 19.92 9.59
N TYR A 24 -5.86 19.00 8.65
CA TYR A 24 -6.37 19.21 7.30
C TYR A 24 -7.58 18.30 7.08
N PRO A 25 -8.81 18.79 7.35
CA PRO A 25 -10.02 17.97 7.32
C PRO A 25 -10.55 17.68 5.91
N TRP A 26 -10.04 18.38 4.90
CA TRP A 26 -10.48 18.24 3.49
C TRP A 26 -9.27 18.12 2.56
N GLY A 27 -9.45 17.42 1.44
CA GLY A 27 -8.45 17.29 0.38
C GLY A 27 -8.89 17.97 -0.92
N PRO A 28 -7.98 18.14 -1.91
CA PRO A 28 -6.55 17.82 -1.86
C PRO A 28 -5.75 18.83 -1.01
N VAL A 29 -4.81 18.33 -0.20
CA VAL A 29 -3.97 19.17 0.66
C VAL A 29 -2.56 19.30 0.06
N VAL A 30 -2.04 20.53 0.01
CA VAL A 30 -0.66 20.82 -0.35
C VAL A 30 -0.03 21.54 0.84
N VAL A 31 1.03 20.96 1.40
CA VAL A 31 1.76 21.50 2.55
C VAL A 31 3.16 21.90 2.09
N ASN A 32 3.60 23.09 2.50
CA ASN A 32 4.94 23.58 2.23
C ASN A 32 5.81 23.40 3.47
N PHE A 33 6.93 22.69 3.33
CA PHE A 33 7.84 22.38 4.42
C PHE A 33 9.06 23.31 4.35
N THR A 34 9.17 24.20 5.33
CA THR A 34 10.26 25.20 5.40
C THR A 34 11.27 24.89 6.50
N ASP A 35 10.83 24.21 7.54
CA ASP A 35 11.68 23.81 8.66
C ASP A 35 12.31 22.45 8.40
N VAL A 36 13.58 22.33 8.79
CA VAL A 36 14.33 21.08 8.76
C VAL A 36 13.90 20.24 9.96
N GLY A 37 13.67 18.95 9.75
CA GLY A 37 13.31 18.05 10.84
C GLY A 37 12.42 16.89 10.42
N GLU A 38 12.00 16.14 11.42
CA GLU A 38 11.06 15.04 11.28
C GLU A 38 9.63 15.56 11.30
N HIS A 39 8.83 15.18 10.30
CA HIS A 39 7.40 15.44 10.29
C HIS A 39 6.62 14.13 10.33
N TYR A 40 5.55 14.12 11.12
CA TYR A 40 4.73 12.95 11.37
C TYR A 40 3.27 13.25 11.04
N PHE A 41 2.70 12.46 10.13
CA PHE A 41 1.35 12.65 9.63
C PHE A 41 0.56 11.36 9.62
N TYR A 42 -0.73 11.42 9.96
CA TYR A 42 -1.63 10.28 9.81
C TYR A 42 -3.08 10.72 9.61
N SER A 43 -3.95 9.77 9.25
CA SER A 43 -5.40 10.02 9.23
C SER A 43 -5.99 9.79 10.62
N GLY A 44 -6.49 10.86 11.24
CA GLY A 44 -7.14 10.83 12.55
C GLY A 44 -8.59 10.35 12.54
N VAL A 45 -9.04 9.70 11.46
CA VAL A 45 -10.41 9.19 11.32
C VAL A 45 -10.46 7.70 11.69
N GLY A 46 -11.19 7.38 12.76
CA GLY A 46 -11.39 5.99 13.19
C GLY A 46 -10.07 5.27 13.46
N ILE A 47 -9.94 4.04 12.97
CA ILE A 47 -8.77 3.17 13.17
C ILE A 47 -7.75 3.22 12.02
N GLN A 48 -7.79 4.25 11.17
CA GLN A 48 -7.01 4.28 9.94
C GLN A 48 -5.50 4.40 10.21
N CYS A 49 -5.11 5.11 11.28
CA CYS A 49 -3.72 5.21 11.70
C CYS A 49 -3.14 3.84 12.07
N GLU A 50 -3.91 3.05 12.82
CA GLU A 50 -3.60 1.71 13.29
C GLU A 50 -3.55 0.70 12.14
N LEU A 51 -4.40 0.91 11.12
CA LEU A 51 -4.37 0.17 9.85
C LEU A 51 -3.22 0.60 8.92
N GLY A 52 -2.37 1.54 9.32
CA GLY A 52 -1.17 1.93 8.59
C GLY A 52 -1.31 3.16 7.70
N GLN A 53 -2.43 3.89 7.76
CA GLN A 53 -2.58 5.19 7.08
C GLN A 53 -1.86 6.28 7.86
N LYS A 54 -0.53 6.18 7.88
CA LYS A 54 0.39 7.12 8.50
C LYS A 54 1.69 7.19 7.71
N PHE A 55 2.29 8.36 7.65
CA PHE A 55 3.58 8.56 7.00
C PHE A 55 4.43 9.54 7.79
N HIS A 56 5.74 9.30 7.77
CA HIS A 56 6.73 10.22 8.31
C HIS A 56 7.78 10.46 7.25
N PHE A 57 8.42 11.61 7.31
CA PHE A 57 9.55 11.94 6.47
C PHE A 57 10.42 12.98 7.15
N THR A 58 11.67 13.06 6.71
CA THR A 58 12.66 14.01 7.20
C THR A 58 12.90 15.08 6.14
N VAL A 59 12.73 16.34 6.52
CA VAL A 59 13.15 17.48 5.71
C VAL A 59 14.60 17.76 6.04
N VAL A 60 15.46 17.77 5.02
CA VAL A 60 16.90 18.04 5.14
C VAL A 60 17.22 19.45 4.61
N PRO A 61 18.30 20.10 5.09
CA PRO A 61 18.67 21.42 4.62
C PRO A 61 19.06 21.39 3.14
N GLY A 62 18.51 22.32 2.36
CA GLY A 62 18.80 22.44 0.94
C GLY A 62 17.75 23.28 0.22
N LYS A 63 17.98 23.56 -1.07
CA LYS A 63 16.93 24.11 -1.92
C LYS A 63 15.93 23.00 -2.25
N GLY A 64 14.77 23.05 -1.61
CA GLY A 64 13.65 22.19 -1.96
C GLY A 64 13.16 22.48 -3.38
N SER A 65 12.77 21.42 -4.10
CA SER A 65 12.03 21.53 -5.35
C SER A 65 10.79 20.66 -5.22
N SER A 66 9.63 21.31 -5.14
CA SER A 66 8.36 20.60 -5.31
C SER A 66 8.28 20.24 -6.78
N GLY A 67 8.48 18.96 -7.11
CA GLY A 67 8.35 18.48 -8.48
C GLY A 67 7.01 18.95 -9.04
N ARG A 68 7.04 19.84 -10.04
CA ARG A 68 5.85 20.05 -10.87
C ARG A 68 5.52 18.66 -11.41
N ILE A 69 4.27 18.21 -11.31
CA ILE A 69 3.81 17.02 -12.03
C ILE A 69 4.04 17.33 -13.51
N GLN A 70 5.23 17.05 -14.03
CA GLN A 70 5.51 17.07 -15.44
C GLN A 70 4.78 15.82 -15.92
N SER A 71 3.61 16.07 -16.51
CA SER A 71 2.84 15.11 -17.30
C SER A 71 3.61 14.70 -18.56
N SER A 72 4.88 14.33 -18.42
CA SER A 72 5.70 13.71 -19.43
C SER A 72 6.09 12.33 -18.92
N LEU A 73 5.09 11.47 -18.75
CA LEU A 73 5.31 10.06 -19.04
C LEU A 73 5.81 9.99 -20.49
N ARG A 74 7.13 9.97 -20.71
CA ARG A 74 7.66 9.28 -21.88
C ARG A 74 7.41 7.81 -21.59
N VAL A 75 6.22 7.34 -21.96
CA VAL A 75 6.00 5.93 -22.24
C VAL A 75 6.98 5.59 -23.36
N VAL A 76 8.14 5.07 -23.00
CA VAL A 76 8.96 4.34 -23.96
C VAL A 76 8.15 3.08 -24.23
N VAL A 77 7.34 3.11 -25.28
CA VAL A 77 6.72 1.92 -25.84
C VAL A 77 7.87 1.02 -26.24
N ALA A 78 8.19 0.05 -25.39
CA ALA A 78 9.09 -1.03 -25.75
C ALA A 78 8.48 -1.74 -26.97
N ALA A 79 9.27 -1.86 -28.03
CA ALA A 79 8.89 -2.54 -29.26
C ALA A 79 8.33 -3.96 -28.97
N PRO A 80 7.42 -4.50 -29.81
CA PRO A 80 6.88 -5.83 -29.60
C PRO A 80 8.00 -6.87 -29.71
N VAL A 81 8.32 -7.53 -28.60
CA VAL A 81 9.17 -8.72 -28.59
C VAL A 81 8.38 -9.87 -29.26
N PRO A 82 8.96 -10.60 -30.23
CA PRO A 82 8.30 -11.78 -30.79
C PRO A 82 8.09 -12.83 -29.69
N ALA A 83 6.84 -13.30 -29.54
CA ALA A 83 6.49 -14.27 -28.52
C ALA A 83 7.20 -15.62 -28.77
N PRO A 84 7.79 -16.27 -27.75
CA PRO A 84 8.23 -17.65 -27.87
C PRO A 84 7.00 -18.56 -28.03
N SER A 85 6.99 -19.36 -29.09
CA SER A 85 5.97 -20.37 -29.35
C SER A 85 6.10 -21.49 -28.30
N PHE A 86 5.20 -21.53 -27.33
CA PHE A 86 5.07 -22.71 -26.47
C PHE A 86 4.30 -23.79 -27.23
N SER A 87 5.03 -24.80 -27.70
CA SER A 87 4.44 -26.05 -28.18
C SER A 87 3.63 -26.69 -27.05
N ALA A 88 2.33 -26.82 -27.27
CA ALA A 88 1.43 -27.56 -26.39
C ALA A 88 1.90 -29.03 -26.30
N ALA A 89 2.32 -29.46 -25.12
CA ALA A 89 2.53 -30.87 -24.81
C ALA A 89 1.47 -31.31 -23.80
N ALA A 90 0.46 -32.02 -24.30
CA ALA A 90 -0.57 -32.68 -23.53
C ALA A 90 0.01 -33.78 -22.64
N THR A 91 -0.33 -33.78 -21.35
CA THR A 91 -0.23 -34.92 -20.42
C THR A 91 -1.34 -34.69 -19.37
N GLY A 92 -2.50 -35.35 -19.41
CA GLY A 92 -2.75 -36.76 -19.08
C GLY A 92 -3.68 -36.81 -17.85
N PRO A 93 -4.63 -37.76 -17.73
CA PRO A 93 -5.76 -37.71 -16.78
C PRO A 93 -5.40 -38.17 -15.35
N ILE A 94 -4.21 -37.83 -14.86
CA ILE A 94 -3.64 -38.41 -13.62
C ILE A 94 -4.05 -37.63 -12.36
N HIS A 95 -4.54 -36.40 -12.51
CA HIS A 95 -4.89 -35.54 -11.36
C HIS A 95 -6.31 -35.73 -10.80
N VAL A 96 -7.22 -36.35 -11.55
CA VAL A 96 -8.63 -36.49 -11.13
C VAL A 96 -8.79 -37.55 -10.03
N TRP A 97 -8.00 -38.62 -10.08
CA TRP A 97 -8.10 -39.72 -9.09
C TRP A 97 -7.57 -39.35 -7.69
N LEU A 98 -6.64 -38.41 -7.59
CA LEU A 98 -6.12 -37.94 -6.30
C LEU A 98 -7.13 -37.08 -5.54
N MET A 99 -8.00 -36.35 -6.24
CA MET A 99 -9.04 -35.53 -5.60
C MET A 99 -10.22 -36.37 -5.09
N VAL A 100 -10.56 -37.47 -5.78
CA VAL A 100 -11.69 -38.33 -5.39
C VAL A 100 -11.35 -39.18 -4.16
N ALA A 101 -10.13 -39.72 -4.07
CA ALA A 101 -9.72 -40.54 -2.92
C ALA A 101 -9.61 -39.73 -1.61
N GLY A 102 -9.13 -38.47 -1.69
CA GLY A 102 -9.06 -37.58 -0.52
C GLY A 102 -10.43 -37.17 0.02
N PHE A 103 -11.41 -36.96 -0.88
CA PHE A 103 -12.76 -36.56 -0.48
C PHE A 103 -13.54 -37.71 0.18
N ILE A 104 -13.38 -38.95 -0.30
CA ILE A 104 -14.05 -40.13 0.27
C ILE A 104 -13.53 -40.43 1.70
N SER A 105 -12.24 -40.23 1.95
CA SER A 105 -11.64 -40.45 3.28
C SER A 105 -12.08 -39.42 4.32
N LEU A 106 -12.28 -38.15 3.92
CA LEU A 106 -12.75 -37.09 4.80
C LEU A 106 -14.22 -37.27 5.22
N VAL A 107 -15.07 -37.75 4.31
CA VAL A 107 -16.49 -38.01 4.59
C VAL A 107 -16.67 -39.23 5.51
N ALA A 108 -15.82 -40.25 5.40
CA ALA A 108 -15.87 -41.43 6.26
C ALA A 108 -15.47 -41.14 7.71
N MET A 109 -14.58 -40.18 7.98
CA MET A 109 -14.22 -39.78 9.35
C MET A 109 -15.28 -38.91 10.04
N LEU A 110 -16.25 -38.36 9.30
CA LEU A 110 -17.32 -37.50 9.86
C LEU A 110 -18.62 -38.28 10.18
N LEU A 111 -18.67 -39.58 9.89
CA LEU A 111 -19.84 -40.44 10.08
C LEU A 111 -19.60 -41.57 11.11
N VAL A 112 -18.56 -41.45 11.94
CA VAL A 112 -18.35 -42.28 13.14
C VAL A 112 -18.36 -41.39 14.38
#